data_AF-A0A8C9GVT9-F1
#
_entry.id   AF-A0A8C9GVT9-F1
#
_cell.length_a   1.000
_cell.length_b   1.000
_cell.length_c   1.000
_cell.angle_alpha   90.00
_cell.angle_beta   90.00
_cell.angle_gamma   90.00
#
_symmetry.space_group_name_H-M   'P 1'
#
loop_
_entity.id
_entity.type
_entity.pdbx_description
1 polymer ?
#
loop_
_entity_poly.entity_id
_entity_poly.type
_entity_poly.pdbx_seq_one_letter_code
_entity_poly.pdbx_strand_id
1 'polypeptide(L)'
;MKFFSLCFLFVFFISFNNVNCLFDKMLSRFYCDDENCYEILGAKRSATNEEIRNLYFMKKRKINNRQNPELKKKLTKAYNILSNKLTRRYYDYYLNNPNSIINIIHFNIYYIYKFIKIIIALTIIMFVIFLFNYLHIKYEIKKVLRVLRKNKLFNKQVHSTILSKHPDYRTYDSKTRAKIHDEIELEVADTFSNEVNTKNLKISLLNDFIIFKLFFLLKQIYLYISWYIQWIINYNILKKEYNENDKIYITRTCVKLSAHKWDILTSEEKNNLMKKQLWIKQNRNDFLNELKEKERINKMSSAKYKKQIRMKKKGISFNYND
;
A
#
# COMPACT_ATOMS: atom_id res chain seq x y z
N MET A 1 -12.03 8.47 -5.46
CA MET A 1 -11.91 6.99 -5.37
C MET A 1 -12.66 6.21 -6.47
N LYS A 2 -13.65 6.78 -7.18
CA LYS A 2 -14.38 6.07 -8.27
C LYS A 2 -13.61 5.95 -9.61
N PHE A 3 -12.68 6.86 -9.89
CA PHE A 3 -11.86 6.82 -11.12
C PHE A 3 -10.84 5.67 -11.13
N PHE A 4 -10.23 5.36 -9.99
CA PHE A 4 -9.22 4.30 -9.88
C PHE A 4 -9.80 2.88 -10.07
N SER A 5 -11.04 2.66 -9.64
CA SER A 5 -11.73 1.36 -9.79
C SER A 5 -12.19 1.08 -11.22
N LEU A 6 -12.53 2.14 -11.98
CA LEU A 6 -12.94 2.00 -13.38
C LEU A 6 -11.75 1.70 -14.28
N CYS A 7 -10.60 2.37 -14.03
CA CYS A 7 -9.35 2.09 -14.73
C CYS A 7 -8.86 0.65 -14.50
N PHE A 8 -9.00 0.12 -13.29
CA PHE A 8 -8.56 -1.24 -12.98
C PHE A 8 -9.42 -2.30 -13.68
N LEU A 9 -10.74 -2.11 -13.74
CA LEU A 9 -11.66 -3.00 -14.47
C LEU A 9 -11.48 -2.90 -15.99
N PHE A 10 -11.19 -1.71 -16.52
CA PHE A 10 -10.92 -1.52 -17.96
C PHE A 10 -9.58 -2.15 -18.36
N VAL A 11 -8.54 -2.05 -17.52
CA VAL A 11 -7.26 -2.73 -17.70
C VAL A 11 -7.44 -4.25 -17.63
N PHE A 12 -8.30 -4.75 -16.73
CA PHE A 12 -8.59 -6.18 -16.60
C PHE A 12 -9.38 -6.75 -17.79
N PHE A 13 -10.33 -5.97 -18.33
CA PHE A 13 -11.15 -6.37 -19.49
C PHE A 13 -10.37 -6.32 -20.82
N ILE A 14 -9.44 -5.36 -20.98
CA ILE A 14 -8.49 -5.32 -22.10
C ILE A 14 -7.48 -6.48 -22.01
N SER A 15 -7.12 -6.91 -20.80
CA SER A 15 -6.13 -7.98 -20.59
C SER A 15 -6.64 -9.38 -20.92
N PHE A 16 -7.95 -9.64 -20.97
CA PHE A 16 -8.48 -11.01 -21.12
C PHE A 16 -8.89 -11.39 -22.55
N ASN A 17 -9.25 -10.44 -23.42
CA ASN A 17 -9.74 -10.74 -24.77
C ASN A 17 -8.69 -10.67 -25.88
N ASN A 18 -7.45 -10.30 -25.55
CA ASN A 18 -6.41 -10.08 -26.56
C ASN A 18 -5.04 -10.60 -26.15
N VAL A 19 -4.99 -11.57 -25.23
CA VAL A 19 -3.78 -12.02 -24.53
C VAL A 19 -2.64 -12.30 -25.52
N ASN A 20 -2.87 -13.04 -26.61
CA ASN A 20 -1.82 -13.34 -27.60
C ASN A 20 -1.36 -12.10 -28.41
N CYS A 21 -2.28 -11.26 -28.89
CA CYS A 21 -1.93 -10.06 -29.65
C CYS A 21 -1.31 -8.96 -28.76
N LEU A 22 -1.78 -8.85 -27.51
CA LEU A 22 -1.22 -7.98 -26.49
C LEU A 22 0.18 -8.44 -26.09
N PHE A 23 0.41 -9.75 -25.99
CA PHE A 23 1.73 -10.30 -25.69
C PHE A 23 2.70 -10.10 -26.85
N ASP A 24 2.33 -10.37 -28.10
CA ASP A 24 3.18 -10.09 -29.26
C ASP A 24 3.58 -8.61 -29.32
N LYS A 25 2.62 -7.72 -29.09
CA LYS A 25 2.85 -6.27 -29.01
C LYS A 25 3.68 -5.86 -27.79
N MET A 26 3.60 -6.59 -26.68
CA MET A 26 4.41 -6.36 -25.48
C MET A 26 5.85 -6.85 -25.67
N LEU A 27 6.03 -7.98 -26.36
CA LEU A 27 7.31 -8.60 -26.67
C LEU A 27 8.07 -7.81 -27.73
N SER A 28 7.40 -7.38 -28.80
CA SER A 28 7.97 -6.46 -29.78
C SER A 28 8.45 -5.19 -29.08
N ARG A 29 7.61 -4.62 -28.20
CA ARG A 29 7.94 -3.44 -27.39
C ARG A 29 9.07 -3.66 -26.39
N PHE A 30 9.30 -4.89 -25.92
CA PHE A 30 10.46 -5.21 -25.09
C PHE A 30 11.76 -5.14 -25.89
N TYR A 31 11.73 -5.68 -27.11
CA TYR A 31 12.87 -5.70 -28.02
C TYR A 31 12.99 -4.37 -28.79
N CYS A 32 12.94 -4.35 -30.11
CA CYS A 32 13.12 -3.15 -30.92
C CYS A 32 11.82 -2.71 -31.61
N ASP A 33 10.69 -2.91 -30.93
CA ASP A 33 9.36 -2.68 -31.48
C ASP A 33 9.20 -3.55 -32.74
N ASP A 34 8.76 -2.99 -33.87
CA ASP A 34 8.59 -3.73 -35.12
C ASP A 34 9.87 -3.76 -35.99
N GLU A 35 10.95 -3.12 -35.54
CA GLU A 35 12.24 -3.07 -36.24
C GLU A 35 13.24 -4.07 -35.66
N ASN A 36 14.13 -4.61 -36.49
CA ASN A 36 15.16 -5.53 -36.02
C ASN A 36 16.30 -4.78 -35.31
N CYS A 37 16.64 -5.16 -34.07
CA CYS A 37 17.74 -4.56 -33.31
C CYS A 37 19.09 -4.59 -34.03
N TYR A 38 19.36 -5.62 -34.84
CA TYR A 38 20.57 -5.72 -35.65
C TYR A 38 20.62 -4.65 -36.75
N GLU A 39 19.48 -4.37 -37.38
CA GLU A 39 19.38 -3.37 -38.45
C GLU A 39 19.48 -1.95 -37.89
N ILE A 40 18.85 -1.67 -36.75
CA ILE A 40 18.98 -0.38 -36.04
C ILE A 40 20.46 -0.07 -35.75
N LEU A 41 21.23 -1.07 -35.31
CA LEU A 41 22.67 -0.94 -35.07
C LEU A 41 23.52 -1.06 -36.34
N GLY A 42 23.01 -1.68 -37.41
CA GLY A 42 23.78 -2.00 -38.62
C GLY A 42 24.79 -3.11 -38.38
N ALA A 43 24.51 -4.01 -37.43
CA ALA A 43 25.37 -5.12 -37.04
C ALA A 43 24.86 -6.43 -37.68
N LYS A 44 25.78 -7.35 -38.01
CA LYS A 44 25.41 -8.72 -38.41
C LYS A 44 25.04 -9.57 -37.20
N ARG A 45 24.22 -10.60 -37.38
CA ARG A 45 23.89 -11.58 -36.32
C ARG A 45 25.13 -12.27 -35.73
N SER A 46 26.21 -12.39 -36.51
CA SER A 46 27.50 -12.95 -36.09
C SER A 46 28.46 -11.95 -35.44
N ALA A 47 28.10 -10.66 -35.35
CA ALA A 47 29.00 -9.62 -34.87
C ALA A 47 29.46 -9.86 -33.43
N THR A 48 30.71 -9.57 -33.09
CA THR A 48 31.20 -9.70 -31.72
C THR A 48 30.61 -8.61 -30.81
N ASN A 49 30.65 -8.81 -29.49
CA ASN A 49 30.16 -7.79 -28.55
C ASN A 49 30.94 -6.47 -28.65
N GLU A 50 32.22 -6.56 -29.03
CA GLU A 50 33.09 -5.40 -29.24
C GLU A 50 32.71 -4.63 -30.50
N GLU A 51 32.45 -5.32 -31.61
CA GLU A 51 31.91 -4.71 -32.84
C GLU A 51 30.58 -4.01 -32.58
N ILE A 52 29.66 -4.65 -31.85
CA ILE A 52 28.35 -4.07 -31.50
C ILE A 52 28.52 -2.80 -30.67
N ARG A 53 29.46 -2.81 -29.71
CA ARG A 53 29.81 -1.64 -28.89
C ARG A 53 30.37 -0.51 -29.76
N ASN A 54 31.30 -0.82 -30.66
CA ASN A 54 31.92 0.17 -31.53
C ASN A 54 30.90 0.79 -32.49
N LEU A 55 30.04 -0.03 -33.12
CA LEU A 55 28.95 0.43 -33.98
C LEU A 55 27.96 1.34 -33.25
N TYR A 56 27.61 1.00 -32.01
CA TYR A 56 26.75 1.84 -31.17
C TYR A 56 27.37 3.22 -30.92
N PHE A 57 28.63 3.29 -30.47
CA PHE A 57 29.29 4.57 -30.20
C PHE A 57 29.49 5.40 -31.47
N MET A 58 29.83 4.76 -32.59
CA MET A 58 29.95 5.42 -33.90
C MET A 58 28.62 6.05 -34.34
N LYS A 59 27.51 5.30 -34.29
CA LYS A 59 26.18 5.82 -34.62
C LYS A 59 25.72 6.90 -33.63
N LYS A 60 25.98 6.71 -32.34
CA LYS A 60 25.59 7.67 -31.29
C LYS A 60 26.26 9.03 -31.45
N ARG A 61 27.53 9.09 -31.88
CA ARG A 61 28.25 10.34 -32.14
C ARG A 61 27.66 11.14 -33.30
N LYS A 62 27.10 10.45 -34.31
CA LYS A 62 26.46 11.09 -35.48
C LYS A 62 25.06 11.65 -35.17
N ILE A 63 24.43 11.24 -34.07
CA ILE A 63 23.09 11.70 -33.70
C ILE A 63 23.17 12.95 -32.82
N ASN A 64 22.65 14.07 -33.33
CA ASN A 64 22.46 15.27 -32.55
C ASN A 64 21.29 15.11 -31.57
N ASN A 65 21.57 15.25 -30.26
CA ASN A 65 20.58 15.05 -29.18
C ASN A 65 19.31 15.91 -29.31
N ARG A 66 19.42 17.11 -29.90
CA ARG A 66 18.30 18.06 -30.03
C ARG A 66 17.37 17.74 -31.21
N GLN A 67 17.87 17.07 -32.25
CA GLN A 67 17.12 16.84 -33.48
C GLN A 67 16.32 15.55 -33.42
N ASN A 68 16.87 14.45 -32.86
CA ASN A 68 16.24 13.13 -32.92
C ASN A 68 16.31 12.35 -31.60
N PRO A 69 15.51 12.72 -30.57
CA PRO A 69 15.51 12.04 -29.28
C PRO A 69 14.99 10.59 -29.36
N GLU A 70 14.05 10.31 -30.27
CA GLU A 70 13.48 8.96 -30.46
C GLU A 70 14.47 7.98 -31.09
N LEU A 71 15.18 8.41 -32.13
CA LEU A 71 16.22 7.60 -32.77
C LEU A 71 17.31 7.21 -31.77
N LYS A 72 17.70 8.15 -30.90
CA LYS A 72 18.66 7.86 -29.82
C LYS A 72 18.12 6.82 -28.84
N LYS A 73 16.83 6.89 -28.47
CA LYS A 73 16.18 5.88 -27.60
C LYS A 73 16.18 4.50 -28.27
N LYS A 74 15.76 4.41 -29.53
CA LYS A 74 15.79 3.17 -30.33
C LYS A 74 17.20 2.57 -30.41
N LEU A 75 18.19 3.39 -30.75
CA LEU A 75 19.60 2.97 -30.82
C LEU A 75 20.11 2.44 -29.48
N THR A 76 19.79 3.13 -28.38
CA THR A 76 20.19 2.72 -27.03
C THR A 76 19.50 1.41 -26.62
N LYS A 77 18.23 1.24 -26.98
CA LYS A 77 17.44 0.02 -26.73
C LYS A 77 18.06 -1.18 -27.46
N ALA A 78 18.33 -1.04 -28.75
CA ALA A 78 18.99 -2.06 -29.57
C ALA A 78 20.35 -2.46 -28.98
N TYR A 79 21.16 -1.47 -28.55
CA TYR A 79 22.44 -1.75 -27.91
C TYR A 79 22.27 -2.50 -26.59
N ASN A 80 21.33 -2.11 -25.72
CA ASN A 80 21.11 -2.80 -24.45
C ASN A 80 20.72 -4.28 -24.64
N ILE A 81 19.92 -4.58 -25.67
CA ILE A 81 19.50 -5.94 -25.99
C ILE A 81 20.67 -6.76 -26.53
N LEU A 82 21.44 -6.21 -27.48
CA LEU A 82 22.52 -6.92 -28.14
C LEU A 82 23.83 -6.97 -27.32
N SER A 83 24.04 -6.03 -26.39
CA SER A 83 25.26 -5.93 -25.57
C SER A 83 25.39 -7.06 -24.55
N ASN A 84 24.27 -7.55 -24.01
CA ASN A 84 24.29 -8.63 -23.02
C ASN A 84 24.08 -9.98 -23.71
N LYS A 85 25.00 -10.91 -23.47
CA LYS A 85 25.01 -12.24 -24.09
C LYS A 85 23.71 -13.02 -23.85
N LEU A 86 23.11 -12.89 -22.67
CA LEU A 86 21.85 -13.58 -22.34
C LEU A 86 20.67 -12.98 -23.13
N THR A 87 20.51 -11.66 -23.12
CA THR A 87 19.41 -10.99 -23.82
C THR A 87 19.54 -11.14 -25.33
N ARG A 88 20.77 -11.10 -25.87
CA ARG A 88 21.04 -11.37 -27.28
C ARG A 88 20.63 -12.78 -27.67
N ARG A 89 20.97 -13.79 -26.86
CA ARG A 89 20.55 -15.18 -27.09
C ARG A 89 19.03 -15.34 -27.12
N TYR A 90 18.32 -14.67 -26.21
CA TYR A 90 16.84 -14.69 -26.21
C TYR A 90 16.26 -13.98 -27.43
N TYR A 91 16.87 -12.87 -27.85
CA TYR A 91 16.46 -12.15 -29.05
C TYR A 91 16.71 -12.97 -30.33
N ASP A 92 17.86 -13.64 -30.44
CA ASP A 92 18.15 -14.52 -31.58
C ASP A 92 17.17 -15.71 -31.64
N TYR A 93 16.82 -16.26 -30.48
CA TYR A 93 15.80 -17.31 -30.38
C TYR A 93 14.41 -16.81 -30.78
N TYR A 94 14.03 -15.60 -30.33
CA TYR A 94 12.78 -14.94 -30.71
C TYR A 94 12.66 -14.74 -32.22
N LEU A 95 13.71 -14.25 -32.89
CA LEU A 95 13.71 -14.03 -34.34
C LEU A 95 13.44 -15.32 -35.13
N ASN A 96 13.84 -16.46 -34.60
CA ASN A 96 13.62 -17.75 -35.24
C ASN A 96 12.29 -18.39 -34.82
N ASN A 97 11.75 -18.04 -33.64
CA ASN A 97 10.56 -18.66 -33.05
C ASN A 97 9.65 -17.62 -32.35
N PRO A 98 8.96 -16.75 -33.10
CA PRO A 98 8.19 -15.64 -32.52
C PRO A 98 7.09 -16.12 -31.57
N ASN A 99 6.38 -17.20 -31.92
CA ASN A 99 5.21 -17.71 -31.17
C ASN A 99 5.57 -18.74 -30.08
N SER A 100 6.85 -18.87 -29.72
CA SER A 100 7.29 -19.89 -28.77
C SER A 100 7.00 -19.50 -27.31
N ILE A 101 6.43 -20.43 -26.54
CA ILE A 101 6.17 -20.28 -25.10
C ILE A 101 7.46 -20.01 -24.32
N ILE A 102 8.60 -20.55 -24.78
CA ILE A 102 9.91 -20.38 -24.15
C ILE A 102 10.33 -18.91 -24.10
N ASN A 103 10.04 -18.13 -25.14
CA ASN A 103 10.39 -16.71 -25.16
C ASN A 103 9.54 -15.90 -24.16
N ILE A 104 8.27 -16.27 -23.99
CA ILE A 104 7.37 -15.70 -22.98
C ILE A 104 7.90 -15.99 -21.56
N ILE A 105 8.38 -17.22 -21.32
CA ILE A 105 8.99 -17.60 -20.04
C ILE A 105 10.24 -16.76 -19.76
N HIS A 106 11.15 -16.62 -20.73
CA HIS A 106 12.36 -15.80 -20.56
C HIS A 106 12.06 -14.32 -20.31
N PHE A 107 11.09 -13.76 -21.03
CA PHE A 107 10.62 -12.39 -20.80
C PHE A 107 10.10 -12.19 -19.38
N ASN A 108 9.24 -13.10 -18.89
CA ASN A 108 8.68 -13.02 -17.54
C ASN A 108 9.76 -13.18 -16.45
N ILE A 109 10.70 -14.12 -16.62
CA ILE A 109 11.82 -14.31 -15.67
C ILE A 109 12.67 -13.04 -15.56
N TYR A 110 12.95 -12.36 -16.68
CA TYR A 110 13.71 -11.10 -16.67
C TYR A 110 12.99 -10.01 -15.86
N TYR A 111 11.68 -9.86 -16.04
CA TYR A 111 10.89 -8.87 -15.29
C TYR A 111 10.77 -9.21 -13.81
N ILE A 112 10.59 -10.49 -13.47
CA ILE A 112 10.57 -10.97 -12.09
C ILE A 112 11.91 -10.66 -11.41
N TYR A 113 13.03 -10.93 -12.07
CA TYR A 113 14.36 -10.60 -11.53
C TYR A 113 14.54 -9.09 -11.29
N LYS A 114 14.10 -8.25 -12.24
CA LYS A 114 14.14 -6.79 -12.09
C LYS A 114 13.26 -6.32 -10.92
N PHE A 115 12.09 -6.91 -10.74
CA PHE A 115 11.17 -6.61 -9.65
C PHE A 115 11.75 -7.03 -8.29
N ILE A 116 12.36 -8.22 -8.21
CA ILE A 116 13.08 -8.70 -7.01
C ILE A 116 14.19 -7.73 -6.62
N LYS A 117 14.97 -7.23 -7.60
CA LYS A 117 16.02 -6.24 -7.33
C LYS A 117 15.47 -4.94 -6.73
N ILE A 118 14.31 -4.49 -7.19
CA ILE A 118 13.61 -3.31 -6.64
C ILE A 118 13.12 -3.60 -5.21
N ILE A 119 12.53 -4.78 -4.97
CA ILE A 119 12.10 -5.18 -3.63
C ILE A 119 13.27 -5.19 -2.67
N ILE A 120 14.40 -5.80 -3.05
CA ILE A 120 15.62 -5.84 -2.21
C ILE A 120 16.12 -4.42 -1.91
N ALA A 121 16.10 -3.51 -2.88
CA ALA A 121 16.48 -2.12 -2.63
C ALA A 121 15.53 -1.44 -1.63
N LEU A 122 14.23 -1.68 -1.74
CA LEU A 122 13.23 -1.13 -0.81
C LEU A 122 13.35 -1.72 0.60
N THR A 123 13.65 -3.01 0.73
CA THR A 123 13.86 -3.64 2.05
C THR A 123 15.10 -3.11 2.73
N ILE A 124 16.19 -2.85 1.98
CA ILE A 124 17.38 -2.19 2.50
C ILE A 124 17.04 -0.79 3.00
N ILE A 125 16.31 0.01 2.22
CA ILE A 125 15.90 1.37 2.63
C ILE A 125 15.05 1.32 3.91
N MET A 126 14.10 0.39 4.00
CA MET A 126 13.28 0.20 5.19
C MET A 126 14.16 -0.13 6.41
N PHE A 127 15.12 -1.04 6.25
CA PHE A 127 16.06 -1.41 7.31
C PHE A 127 16.93 -0.23 7.78
N VAL A 128 17.40 0.63 6.86
CA VAL A 128 18.14 1.85 7.22
C VAL A 128 17.27 2.82 8.02
N ILE A 129 16.02 3.04 7.61
CA ILE A 129 15.07 3.89 8.34
C ILE A 129 14.82 3.32 9.74
N PHE A 130 14.63 2.00 9.85
CA PHE A 130 14.46 1.33 11.13
C PHE A 130 15.67 1.52 12.06
N LEU A 131 16.89 1.34 11.55
CA LEU A 131 18.11 1.58 12.30
C LEU A 131 18.24 3.04 12.76
N PHE A 132 17.96 3.99 11.87
CA PHE A 132 18.01 5.42 12.22
C PHE A 132 17.02 5.76 13.33
N ASN A 133 15.79 5.24 13.25
CA ASN A 133 14.78 5.43 14.28
C ASN A 133 15.20 4.81 15.62
N TYR A 134 15.76 3.60 15.61
CA TYR A 134 16.30 2.97 16.81
C TYR A 134 17.39 3.82 17.48
N LEU A 135 18.33 4.36 16.68
CA LEU A 135 19.38 5.25 17.18
C LEU A 135 18.81 6.56 17.73
N HIS A 136 17.82 7.14 17.05
CA HIS A 136 17.14 8.35 17.48
C HIS A 136 16.45 8.17 18.85
N ILE A 137 15.68 7.09 19.03
CA ILE A 137 15.02 6.76 20.30
C ILE A 137 16.05 6.60 21.41
N LYS A 138 17.12 5.83 21.14
CA LYS A 138 18.21 5.63 22.11
C LYS A 138 18.88 6.93 22.50
N TYR A 139 19.05 7.86 21.56
CA TYR A 139 19.60 9.19 21.82
C TYR A 139 18.67 10.03 22.71
N GLU A 140 17.38 10.08 22.39
CA GLU A 140 16.40 10.85 23.16
C GLU A 140 16.23 10.31 24.59
N ILE A 141 16.22 8.99 24.79
CA ILE A 141 16.23 8.39 26.13
C ILE A 141 17.45 8.85 26.92
N LYS A 142 18.67 8.77 26.34
CA LYS A 142 19.90 9.24 27.00
C LYS A 142 19.88 10.72 27.34
N LYS A 143 19.22 11.54 26.52
CA LYS A 143 19.09 12.98 26.74
C LYS A 143 18.15 13.27 27.90
N VAL A 144 17.02 12.56 27.98
CA VAL A 144 16.06 12.67 29.08
C VAL A 144 16.69 12.20 30.39
N LEU A 145 17.35 11.04 30.41
CA LEU A 145 18.03 10.54 31.60
C LEU A 145 19.08 11.54 32.13
N ARG A 146 19.81 12.23 31.25
CA ARG A 146 20.75 13.29 31.66
C ARG A 146 20.08 14.45 32.40
N VAL A 147 18.82 14.77 32.07
CA VAL A 147 18.04 15.80 32.77
C VAL A 147 17.52 15.25 34.09
N LEU A 148 16.99 14.03 34.11
CA LEU A 148 16.43 13.39 35.30
C LEU A 148 17.48 13.12 36.39
N ARG A 149 18.69 12.68 36.02
CA ARG A 149 19.82 12.45 36.96
C ARG A 149 20.20 13.69 37.77
N LYS A 150 19.88 14.90 37.30
CA LYS A 150 20.12 16.14 38.05
C LYS A 150 19.13 16.33 39.20
N ASN A 151 17.97 15.68 39.14
CA ASN A 151 16.94 15.76 40.16
C ASN A 151 17.27 14.82 41.34
N LYS A 152 17.38 15.38 42.55
CA LYS A 152 17.67 14.61 43.76
C LYS A 152 16.57 13.60 44.10
N LEU A 153 15.30 13.94 43.84
CA LEU A 153 14.15 13.05 44.10
C LEU A 153 14.21 11.79 43.22
N PHE A 154 14.54 11.98 41.94
CA PHE A 154 14.73 10.88 40.99
C PHE A 154 15.82 9.91 41.46
N ASN A 155 16.99 10.41 41.84
CA ASN A 155 18.09 9.56 42.31
C ASN A 155 17.75 8.80 43.60
N LYS A 156 16.99 9.43 44.51
CA LYS A 156 16.51 8.78 45.73
C LYS A 156 15.55 7.63 45.40
N GLN A 157 14.64 7.86 44.47
CA GLN A 157 13.67 6.86 44.02
C GLN A 157 14.38 5.66 43.35
N VAL A 158 15.30 5.92 42.42
CA VAL A 158 16.14 4.88 41.80
C VAL A 158 16.85 4.03 42.85
N HIS A 159 17.51 4.65 43.83
CA HIS A 159 18.21 3.90 44.87
C HIS A 159 17.27 3.05 45.73
N SER A 160 16.11 3.58 46.10
CA SER A 160 15.10 2.83 46.86
C SER A 160 14.55 1.64 46.09
N THR A 161 14.31 1.80 44.78
CA THR A 161 13.80 0.73 43.90
C THR A 161 14.84 -0.36 43.68
N ILE A 162 16.12 0.00 43.57
CA ILE A 162 17.23 -0.96 43.50
C ILE A 162 17.24 -1.83 44.76
N LEU A 163 17.24 -1.22 45.95
CA LEU A 163 17.29 -1.96 47.21
C LEU A 163 16.05 -2.83 47.44
N SER A 164 14.87 -2.39 46.98
CA SER A 164 13.63 -3.17 47.12
C SER A 164 13.57 -4.38 46.19
N LYS A 165 14.05 -4.25 44.94
CA LYS A 165 14.00 -5.34 43.95
C LYS A 165 15.21 -6.26 44.02
N HIS A 166 16.36 -5.71 44.41
CA HIS A 166 17.64 -6.42 44.50
C HIS A 166 18.31 -6.14 45.85
N PRO A 167 17.90 -6.82 46.93
CA PRO A 167 18.51 -6.64 48.25
C PRO A 167 20.01 -6.96 48.26
N ASP A 168 20.44 -7.93 47.45
CA ASP A 168 21.85 -8.34 47.28
C ASP A 168 22.61 -7.51 46.23
N TYR A 169 22.10 -6.34 45.83
CA TYR A 169 22.70 -5.51 44.79
C TYR A 169 24.19 -5.22 45.02
N ARG A 170 24.62 -5.09 46.28
CA ARG A 170 26.04 -4.82 46.62
C ARG A 170 26.96 -6.02 46.34
N THR A 171 26.43 -7.22 46.41
CA THR A 171 27.14 -8.50 46.29
C THR A 171 27.36 -8.92 44.84
N TYR A 172 26.61 -8.34 43.90
CA TYR A 172 26.75 -8.61 42.47
C TYR A 172 28.05 -8.05 41.87
N ASP A 173 28.48 -8.67 40.78
CA ASP A 173 29.62 -8.21 40.00
C ASP A 173 29.34 -6.85 39.34
N SER A 174 30.42 -6.12 39.00
CA SER A 174 30.33 -4.77 38.45
C SER A 174 29.45 -4.67 37.20
N LYS A 175 29.50 -5.69 36.32
CA LYS A 175 28.76 -5.68 35.04
C LYS A 175 27.26 -5.89 35.27
N THR A 176 26.89 -6.81 36.17
CA THR A 176 25.48 -7.03 36.52
C THR A 176 24.89 -5.87 37.30
N ARG A 177 25.66 -5.25 38.21
CA ARG A 177 25.23 -4.02 38.90
C ARG A 177 24.94 -2.88 37.93
N ALA A 178 25.81 -2.65 36.95
CA ALA A 178 25.60 -1.62 35.94
C ALA A 178 24.33 -1.86 35.11
N LYS A 179 24.07 -3.11 34.71
CA LYS A 179 22.85 -3.49 33.98
C LYS A 179 21.58 -3.27 34.80
N ILE A 180 21.56 -3.76 36.04
CA ILE A 180 20.42 -3.60 36.95
C ILE A 180 20.16 -2.11 37.21
N HIS A 181 21.21 -1.32 37.42
CA HIS A 181 21.08 0.11 37.60
C HIS A 181 20.47 0.77 36.36
N ASP A 182 20.99 0.49 35.15
CA ASP A 182 20.47 1.04 33.91
C ASP A 182 19.01 0.62 33.65
N GLU A 183 18.64 -0.64 33.94
CA GLU A 183 17.27 -1.16 33.80
C GLU A 183 16.29 -0.46 34.77
N ILE A 184 16.65 -0.35 36.06
CA ILE A 184 15.80 0.31 37.05
C ILE A 184 15.73 1.82 36.80
N GLU A 185 16.81 2.43 36.31
CA GLU A 185 16.80 3.85 35.95
C GLU A 185 15.82 4.13 34.80
N LEU A 186 15.73 3.24 33.81
CA LEU A 186 14.74 3.35 32.73
C LEU A 186 13.30 3.16 33.25
N GLU A 187 13.06 2.22 34.15
CA GLU A 187 11.74 1.97 34.74
C GLU A 187 11.26 3.16 35.59
N VAL A 188 12.13 3.69 36.45
CA VAL A 188 11.82 4.86 37.28
C VAL A 188 11.66 6.11 36.41
N ALA A 189 12.42 6.24 35.33
CA ALA A 189 12.26 7.36 34.39
C ALA A 189 10.88 7.37 33.73
N ASP A 190 10.34 6.21 33.37
CA ASP A 190 9.00 6.12 32.77
C ASP A 190 7.91 6.56 33.77
N THR A 191 7.93 6.03 34.99
CA THR A 191 6.98 6.42 36.05
C THR A 191 7.09 7.90 36.42
N PHE A 192 8.31 8.41 36.61
CA PHE A 192 8.57 9.80 36.98
C PHE A 192 8.21 10.80 35.87
N SER A 193 8.39 10.41 34.60
CA SER A 193 8.04 11.26 33.45
C SER A 193 6.54 11.45 33.24
N ASN A 194 5.72 10.52 33.73
CA ASN A 194 4.27 10.64 33.72
C ASN A 194 3.75 11.63 34.78
N GLU A 195 4.48 11.78 35.90
CA GLU A 195 4.19 12.74 36.96
C GLU A 195 4.71 14.15 36.63
N VAL A 196 5.92 14.24 36.08
CA VAL A 196 6.52 15.51 35.64
C VAL A 196 6.16 15.74 34.18
N ASN A 197 5.15 16.57 33.93
CA ASN A 197 4.54 16.97 32.65
C ASN A 197 5.55 17.35 31.52
N THR A 198 6.34 16.38 31.06
CA THR A 198 7.40 16.56 30.06
C THR A 198 6.81 16.28 28.69
N LYS A 199 6.15 17.30 28.12
CA LYS A 199 5.56 17.28 26.76
C LYS A 199 6.47 16.68 25.68
N ASN A 200 7.79 16.75 25.85
CA ASN A 200 8.78 16.27 24.88
C ASN A 200 8.92 14.74 24.85
N LEU A 201 8.62 14.01 25.94
CA LEU A 201 8.74 12.55 25.95
C LEU A 201 7.61 11.87 25.16
N LYS A 202 6.39 12.43 25.23
CA LYS A 202 5.22 11.93 24.49
C LYS A 202 5.42 11.98 22.97
N ILE A 203 6.17 12.96 22.45
CA ILE A 203 6.40 13.13 21.00
C ILE A 203 7.25 11.98 20.44
N SER A 204 8.22 11.46 21.20
CA SER A 204 9.05 10.32 20.76
C SER A 204 8.25 9.02 20.73
N LEU A 205 7.44 8.75 21.76
CA LEU A 205 6.59 7.55 21.82
C LEU A 205 5.53 7.52 20.70
N LEU A 206 5.00 8.68 20.31
CA LEU A 206 4.00 8.79 19.23
C LEU A 206 4.57 8.41 17.86
N ASN A 207 5.87 8.61 17.61
CA ASN A 207 6.52 8.20 16.37
C ASN A 207 6.66 6.68 16.24
N ASP A 208 6.87 5.98 17.35
CA ASP A 208 6.91 4.51 17.36
C ASP A 208 5.58 3.92 16.90
N PHE A 209 4.45 4.50 17.35
CA PHE A 209 3.12 4.09 16.89
C PHE A 209 2.88 4.31 15.39
N ILE A 210 3.52 5.29 14.74
CA ILE A 210 3.26 5.60 13.33
C ILE A 210 3.77 4.47 12.41
N ILE A 211 4.95 3.92 12.70
CA ILE A 211 5.54 2.84 11.88
C ILE A 211 4.73 1.55 12.05
N PHE A 212 4.38 1.19 13.28
CA PHE A 212 3.53 0.03 13.55
C PHE A 212 2.13 0.19 12.93
N LYS A 213 1.54 1.40 12.99
CA LYS A 213 0.26 1.71 12.32
C LYS A 213 0.36 1.56 10.81
N LEU A 214 1.48 1.96 10.20
CA LEU A 214 1.69 1.83 8.75
C LEU A 214 1.75 0.35 8.33
N PHE A 215 2.48 -0.50 9.06
CA PHE A 215 2.54 -1.93 8.77
C PHE A 215 1.18 -2.61 8.96
N PHE A 216 0.46 -2.27 10.02
CA PHE A 216 -0.89 -2.78 10.27
C PHE A 216 -1.87 -2.37 9.15
N LEU A 217 -1.76 -1.13 8.67
CA LEU A 217 -2.57 -0.61 7.57
C LEU A 217 -2.31 -1.35 6.25
N LEU A 218 -1.04 -1.66 5.94
CA LEU A 218 -0.68 -2.47 4.78
C LEU A 218 -1.27 -3.89 4.86
N LYS A 219 -1.20 -4.53 6.02
CA LYS A 219 -1.83 -5.84 6.26
C LYS A 219 -3.35 -5.77 6.08
N GLN A 220 -4.00 -4.73 6.61
CA GLN A 220 -5.44 -4.56 6.50
C GLN A 220 -5.88 -4.35 5.05
N ILE A 221 -5.11 -3.57 4.28
CA ILE A 221 -5.35 -3.36 2.85
C ILE A 221 -5.23 -4.69 2.08
N TYR A 222 -4.18 -5.48 2.35
CA TYR A 222 -3.98 -6.77 1.70
C TYR A 222 -5.15 -7.74 1.96
N LEU A 223 -5.56 -7.89 3.21
CA LEU A 223 -6.69 -8.75 3.58
C LEU A 223 -7.99 -8.28 2.91
N TYR A 224 -8.22 -6.96 2.87
CA TYR A 224 -9.39 -6.39 2.21
C TYR A 224 -9.39 -6.64 0.70
N ILE A 225 -8.24 -6.46 0.03
CA ILE A 225 -8.11 -6.73 -1.41
C ILE A 225 -8.32 -8.21 -1.71
N SER A 226 -7.71 -9.11 -0.93
CA SER A 226 -7.88 -10.56 -1.09
C SER A 226 -9.35 -10.97 -0.93
N TRP A 227 -10.01 -10.50 0.13
CA TRP A 227 -11.44 -10.73 0.35
C TRP A 227 -12.30 -10.20 -0.80
N TYR A 228 -11.99 -9.00 -1.32
CA TYR A 228 -12.73 -8.40 -2.42
C TYR A 228 -12.55 -9.16 -3.74
N ILE A 229 -11.33 -9.63 -4.04
CA ILE A 229 -11.06 -10.48 -5.21
C ILE A 229 -11.85 -11.78 -5.09
N GLN A 230 -11.81 -12.43 -3.92
CA GLN A 230 -12.56 -13.65 -3.66
C GLN A 230 -14.07 -13.44 -3.84
N TRP A 231 -14.58 -12.30 -3.37
CA TRP A 231 -15.97 -11.90 -3.52
C TRP A 231 -16.36 -11.76 -5.00
N ILE A 232 -15.56 -11.06 -5.81
CA ILE A 232 -15.80 -10.92 -7.25
C ILE A 232 -15.82 -12.28 -7.94
N ILE A 233 -14.84 -13.13 -7.66
CA ILE A 233 -14.74 -14.45 -8.28
C ILE A 233 -15.97 -15.30 -7.94
N ASN A 234 -16.32 -15.38 -6.65
CA ASN A 234 -17.43 -16.23 -6.20
C ASN A 234 -18.80 -15.72 -6.69
N TYR A 235 -19.06 -14.41 -6.61
CA TYR A 235 -20.41 -13.87 -6.79
C TYR A 235 -20.65 -13.26 -8.17
N ASN A 236 -19.66 -12.62 -8.78
CA ASN A 236 -19.83 -12.01 -10.10
C ASN A 236 -19.48 -12.97 -11.23
N ILE A 237 -18.42 -13.77 -11.08
CA ILE A 237 -17.95 -14.69 -12.12
C ILE A 237 -18.63 -16.06 -11.99
N LEU A 238 -18.50 -16.69 -10.83
CA LEU A 238 -19.03 -18.04 -10.58
C LEU A 238 -20.53 -18.05 -10.24
N LYS A 239 -21.14 -16.88 -10.00
CA LYS A 239 -22.57 -16.71 -9.67
C LYS A 239 -23.06 -17.65 -8.55
N LYS A 240 -22.21 -17.92 -7.56
CA LYS A 240 -22.58 -18.75 -6.40
C LYS A 240 -23.61 -18.02 -5.53
N GLU A 241 -24.41 -18.77 -4.77
CA GLU A 241 -25.29 -18.19 -3.77
C GLU A 241 -24.49 -17.55 -2.63
N TYR A 242 -24.98 -16.43 -2.11
CA TYR A 242 -24.34 -15.73 -0.99
C TYR A 242 -24.35 -16.61 0.27
N ASN A 243 -23.16 -16.76 0.87
CA ASN A 243 -23.03 -17.35 2.20
C ASN A 243 -23.78 -16.51 3.25
N GLU A 244 -24.13 -17.12 4.38
CA GLU A 244 -24.89 -16.46 5.44
C GLU A 244 -24.17 -15.22 5.99
N ASN A 245 -22.85 -15.31 6.21
CA ASN A 245 -22.01 -14.17 6.61
C ASN A 245 -22.02 -13.02 5.58
N ASP A 246 -22.09 -13.37 4.30
CA ASP A 246 -22.07 -12.42 3.20
C ASP A 246 -23.44 -11.75 3.02
N LYS A 247 -24.53 -12.49 3.27
CA LYS A 247 -25.89 -11.94 3.39
C LYS A 247 -25.99 -10.94 4.55
N ILE A 248 -25.40 -11.26 5.69
CA ILE A 248 -25.31 -10.36 6.85
C ILE A 248 -24.51 -9.10 6.50
N TYR A 249 -23.35 -9.26 5.85
CA TYR A 249 -22.52 -8.13 5.41
C TYR A 249 -23.28 -7.18 4.47
N ILE A 250 -23.97 -7.71 3.45
CA ILE A 250 -24.75 -6.90 2.51
C ILE A 250 -25.91 -6.19 3.23
N THR A 251 -26.64 -6.92 4.09
CA THR A 251 -27.78 -6.36 4.84
C THR A 251 -27.31 -5.21 5.75
N ARG A 252 -26.23 -5.45 6.50
CA ARG A 252 -25.60 -4.45 7.38
C ARG A 252 -25.12 -3.22 6.62
N THR A 253 -24.48 -3.41 5.47
CA THR A 253 -23.98 -2.29 4.64
C THR A 253 -25.12 -1.49 4.01
N CYS A 254 -26.21 -2.14 3.59
CA CYS A 254 -27.41 -1.45 3.07
C CYS A 254 -28.08 -0.57 4.14
N VAL A 255 -28.15 -1.06 5.38
CA VAL A 255 -28.74 -0.33 6.53
C VAL A 255 -27.74 0.67 7.15
N LYS A 256 -26.47 0.70 6.68
CA LYS A 256 -25.38 1.55 7.20
C LYS A 256 -25.05 1.29 8.68
N LEU A 257 -25.08 0.03 9.11
CA LEU A 257 -24.72 -0.37 10.47
C LEU A 257 -23.23 -0.79 10.55
N SER A 258 -22.55 -0.42 11.64
CA SER A 258 -21.22 -0.97 11.93
C SER A 258 -21.33 -2.41 12.44
N ALA A 259 -20.24 -3.19 12.36
CA ALA A 259 -20.25 -4.58 12.83
C ALA A 259 -20.63 -4.67 14.31
N HIS A 260 -19.99 -3.85 15.15
CA HIS A 260 -20.31 -3.76 16.58
C HIS A 260 -21.77 -3.41 16.87
N LYS A 261 -22.36 -2.47 16.12
CA LYS A 261 -23.79 -2.14 16.28
C LYS A 261 -24.69 -3.29 15.87
N TRP A 262 -24.31 -4.05 14.84
CA TRP A 262 -25.03 -5.25 14.44
C TRP A 262 -24.99 -6.32 15.52
N ASP A 263 -23.84 -6.53 16.16
CA ASP A 263 -23.67 -7.58 17.17
C ASP A 263 -24.54 -7.34 18.41
N ILE A 264 -24.74 -6.08 18.80
CA ILE A 264 -25.58 -5.68 19.94
C ILE A 264 -27.09 -5.86 19.67
N LEU A 265 -27.53 -5.90 18.41
CA LEU A 265 -28.96 -6.05 18.10
C LEU A 265 -29.52 -7.37 18.61
N THR A 266 -30.79 -7.35 19.03
CA THR A 266 -31.51 -8.55 19.45
C THR A 266 -31.67 -9.53 18.28
N SER A 267 -31.80 -10.82 18.58
CA SER A 267 -32.01 -11.86 17.57
C SER A 267 -33.26 -11.61 16.72
N GLU A 268 -34.30 -11.04 17.31
CA GLU A 268 -35.54 -10.68 16.63
C GLU A 268 -35.36 -9.54 15.62
N GLU A 269 -34.63 -8.49 15.98
CA GLU A 269 -34.28 -7.39 15.07
C GLU A 269 -33.39 -7.86 13.92
N LYS A 270 -32.39 -8.70 14.20
CA LYS A 270 -31.52 -9.32 13.19
C LYS A 270 -32.36 -10.15 12.20
N ASN A 271 -33.28 -10.97 12.71
CA ASN A 271 -34.16 -11.80 11.89
C ASN A 271 -35.10 -10.94 11.03
N ASN A 272 -35.66 -9.86 11.57
CA ASN A 272 -36.51 -8.94 10.83
C ASN A 272 -35.76 -8.22 9.69
N LEU A 273 -34.48 -7.90 9.89
CA LEU A 273 -33.63 -7.33 8.82
C LEU A 273 -33.26 -8.38 7.76
N MET A 274 -32.97 -9.62 8.17
CA MET A 274 -32.65 -10.72 7.25
C MET A 274 -33.86 -11.16 6.42
N LYS A 275 -35.08 -11.11 6.98
CA LYS A 275 -36.34 -11.38 6.25
C LYS A 275 -36.54 -10.46 5.05
N LYS A 276 -35.97 -9.24 5.06
CA LYS A 276 -36.05 -8.31 3.92
C LYS A 276 -35.18 -8.73 2.73
N GLN A 277 -34.30 -9.72 2.90
CA GLN A 277 -33.45 -10.29 1.85
C GLN A 277 -32.74 -9.22 1.00
N LEU A 278 -32.09 -8.26 1.66
CA LEU A 278 -31.47 -7.09 1.01
C LEU A 278 -30.26 -7.43 0.10
N TRP A 279 -29.86 -8.70 0.04
CA TRP A 279 -28.90 -9.20 -0.93
C TRP A 279 -29.48 -9.38 -2.33
N ILE A 280 -30.82 -9.43 -2.46
CA ILE A 280 -31.52 -9.42 -3.75
C ILE A 280 -31.60 -7.98 -4.25
N LYS A 281 -31.12 -7.75 -5.49
CA LYS A 281 -30.99 -6.40 -6.07
C LYS A 281 -32.32 -5.63 -6.09
N GLN A 282 -33.43 -6.31 -6.34
CA GLN A 282 -34.76 -5.71 -6.41
C GLN A 282 -35.24 -5.23 -5.03
N ASN A 283 -35.30 -6.13 -4.05
CA ASN A 283 -35.65 -5.80 -2.66
C ASN A 283 -34.77 -4.69 -2.08
N ARG A 284 -33.48 -4.69 -2.40
CA ARG A 284 -32.55 -3.63 -2.00
C ARG A 284 -32.92 -2.27 -2.58
N ASN A 285 -33.27 -2.22 -3.86
CA ASN A 285 -33.66 -0.97 -4.52
C ASN A 285 -34.98 -0.45 -3.95
N ASP A 286 -35.95 -1.32 -3.73
CA ASP A 286 -37.25 -0.96 -3.16
C ASP A 286 -37.08 -0.40 -1.74
N PHE A 287 -36.25 -1.05 -0.92
CA PHE A 287 -35.91 -0.57 0.42
C PHE A 287 -35.19 0.79 0.40
N LEU A 288 -34.25 0.99 -0.54
CA LEU A 288 -33.57 2.29 -0.70
C LEU A 288 -34.53 3.39 -1.15
N ASN A 289 -35.51 3.07 -2.00
CA ASN A 289 -36.55 4.00 -2.43
C ASN A 289 -37.48 4.36 -1.27
N GLU A 290 -37.88 3.38 -0.45
CA GLU A 290 -38.67 3.60 0.76
C GLU A 290 -37.95 4.53 1.75
N LEU A 291 -36.65 4.31 1.96
CA LEU A 291 -35.82 5.18 2.80
C LEU A 291 -35.74 6.61 2.25
N LYS A 292 -35.52 6.77 0.94
CA LYS A 292 -35.49 8.08 0.29
C LYS A 292 -36.83 8.81 0.41
N GLU A 293 -37.94 8.09 0.27
CA GLU A 293 -39.26 8.70 0.39
C GLU A 293 -39.56 9.11 1.83
N LYS A 294 -39.18 8.30 2.83
CA LYS A 294 -39.24 8.68 4.25
C LYS A 294 -38.39 9.91 4.55
N GLU A 295 -37.16 9.97 4.06
CA GLU A 295 -36.30 11.16 4.18
C GLU A 295 -36.91 12.38 3.49
N ARG A 296 -37.51 12.21 2.30
CA ARG A 296 -38.18 13.27 1.57
C ARG A 296 -39.38 13.82 2.35
N ILE A 297 -40.23 12.96 2.89
CA ILE A 297 -41.39 13.33 3.70
C ILE A 297 -40.94 14.04 4.98
N ASN A 298 -39.94 13.51 5.68
CA ASN A 298 -39.38 14.13 6.89
C ASN A 298 -38.74 15.50 6.60
N LYS A 299 -38.08 15.64 5.45
CA LYS A 299 -37.56 16.93 4.98
C LYS A 299 -38.71 17.89 4.68
N MET A 300 -39.76 17.43 4.01
CA MET A 300 -40.95 18.22 3.68
C MET A 300 -41.73 18.66 4.93
N SER A 301 -41.77 17.82 5.98
CA SER A 301 -42.44 18.14 7.24
C SER A 301 -41.65 19.15 8.09
N SER A 302 -40.33 19.21 7.93
CA SER A 302 -39.45 20.12 8.67
C SER A 302 -39.78 21.60 8.48
N ALA A 303 -39.91 22.34 9.58
CA ALA A 303 -40.18 23.77 9.59
C ALA A 303 -39.11 24.60 8.86
N LYS A 304 -37.83 24.19 8.98
CA LYS A 304 -36.69 24.86 8.33
C LYS A 304 -36.76 24.72 6.80
N TYR A 305 -37.19 23.56 6.30
CA TYR A 305 -37.37 23.33 4.86
C TYR A 305 -38.59 24.10 4.31
N LYS A 306 -39.70 24.15 5.06
CA LYS A 306 -40.85 25.00 4.73
C LYS A 306 -40.49 26.49 4.72
N LYS A 307 -39.62 26.95 5.63
CA LYS A 307 -39.06 28.31 5.65
C LYS A 307 -38.20 28.58 4.40
N GLN A 308 -37.35 27.63 4.01
CA GLN A 308 -36.56 27.70 2.78
C GLN A 308 -37.43 27.92 1.53
N ILE A 309 -38.50 27.13 1.37
CA ILE A 309 -39.42 27.27 0.24
C ILE A 309 -40.08 28.65 0.22
N ARG A 310 -40.51 29.16 1.39
CA ARG A 310 -41.12 30.50 1.51
C ARG A 310 -40.15 31.62 1.14
N MET A 311 -38.89 31.55 1.58
CA MET A 311 -37.85 32.54 1.27
C MET A 311 -37.46 32.51 -0.21
N LYS A 312 -37.35 31.31 -0.81
CA LYS A 312 -37.10 31.14 -2.24
C LYS A 312 -38.20 31.79 -3.10
N LYS A 313 -39.47 31.68 -2.70
CA LYS A 313 -40.59 32.37 -3.37
C LYS A 313 -40.50 33.89 -3.31
N LYS A 314 -39.80 34.44 -2.30
CA LYS A 314 -39.55 35.88 -2.14
C LYS A 314 -38.24 36.34 -2.82
N GLY A 315 -37.56 35.47 -3.56
CA GLY A 315 -36.29 35.78 -4.23
C GLY A 315 -35.06 35.80 -3.31
N ILE A 316 -35.19 35.36 -2.06
CA ILE A 316 -34.11 35.37 -1.06
C ILE A 316 -33.48 33.99 -0.98
N SER A 317 -32.15 33.92 -1.05
CA SER A 317 -31.40 32.67 -0.86
C SER A 317 -31.37 32.28 0.63
N PHE A 318 -31.91 31.10 0.93
CA PHE A 318 -31.80 30.46 2.24
C PHE A 318 -31.52 28.98 2.00
N ASN A 319 -30.62 28.39 2.77
CA ASN A 319 -30.25 26.99 2.66
C ASN A 319 -30.76 26.23 3.88
N TYR A 320 -31.39 25.08 3.67
CA TYR A 320 -31.86 24.21 4.75
C TYR A 320 -30.71 23.55 5.52
N ASN A 321 -29.59 23.32 4.84
CA ASN A 321 -28.43 22.62 5.39
C ASN A 321 -27.44 23.55 6.11
N ASP A 322 -27.56 24.87 5.94
CA ASP A 322 -26.84 25.90 6.70
C ASP A 322 -27.68 26.23 7.93
#